data_AF-A0A8X6R8H7-F1
#
_entry.id   AF-A0A8X6R8H7-F1
#
_cell.length_a   1.000
_cell.length_b   1.000
_cell.length_c   1.000
_cell.angle_alpha   90.00
_cell.angle_beta   90.00
_cell.angle_gamma   90.00
#
_symmetry.space_group_name_H-M   'P 1'
#
loop_
_entity.id
_entity.type
_entity.pdbx_description
1 polymer ?
#
loop_
_entity_poly.entity_id
_entity_poly.type
_entity_poly.pdbx_seq_one_letter_code
_entity_poly.pdbx_strand_id
1 'polypeptide(L)' 'MNFEELTTLMAQIEAVLNSRPLSPLSSDPNDLNSLTPGHFLTNCAISSFPEPYTASDSLS' A
#
# COMPACT_ATOMS: atom_id res chain seq x y z
N MET A 1 -2.88 19.43 -26.33
CA MET A 1 -2.26 18.93 -25.09
C MET A 1 -0.94 19.64 -24.91
N ASN A 2 -0.89 20.60 -23.98
CA ASN A 2 0.34 21.26 -23.57
C ASN A 2 1.04 20.45 -22.45
N PHE A 3 2.25 20.86 -22.07
CA PHE A 3 3.04 20.14 -21.06
C PHE A 3 2.34 20.05 -19.71
N GLU A 4 1.75 21.16 -19.23
CA GLU A 4 1.04 21.22 -17.95
C GLU A 4 -0.18 20.30 -17.93
N GLU A 5 -0.95 20.27 -19.02
CA GLU A 5 -2.10 19.37 -19.20
C GLU A 5 -1.66 17.90 -19.17
N LEU A 6 -0.56 17.56 -19.85
CA LEU A 6 -0.01 16.21 -19.87
C LEU A 6 0.50 15.79 -18.49
N THR A 7 1.25 16.66 -17.80
CA THR A 7 1.75 16.39 -16.45
C THR A 7 0.62 16.20 -15.46
N THR A 8 -0.43 17.02 -15.54
CA THR A 8 -1.62 16.88 -14.70
C THR A 8 -2.32 15.55 -14.95
N LEU A 9 -2.49 15.17 -16.21
CA LEU A 9 -3.08 13.88 -16.58
C LEU A 9 -2.24 12.71 -16.04
N MET A 10 -0.92 12.77 -16.16
CA MET A 10 -0.03 11.72 -15.64
C MET A 10 -0.12 11.60 -14.12
N ALA A 11 -0.13 12.72 -13.39
CA ALA A 11 -0.30 12.70 -11.94
C ALA A 11 -1.63 12.08 -11.50
N GLN A 12 -2.72 12.32 -12.25
CA GLN A 12 -4.01 11.69 -11.98
C GLN A 12 -3.98 10.18 -12.24
N ILE A 13 -3.34 9.75 -13.33
CA ILE A 13 -3.16 8.32 -13.65
C ILE A 13 -2.37 7.65 -12.53
N GLU A 14 -1.26 8.25 -12.11
CA GLU A 14 -0.43 7.75 -11.00
C GLU A 14 -1.23 7.66 -9.69
N ALA A 15 -2.02 8.68 -9.36
CA ALA A 15 -2.85 8.67 -8.16
C ALA A 15 -3.83 7.48 -8.17
N VAL A 16 -4.51 7.23 -9.31
CA VAL A 16 -5.45 6.11 -9.47
C VAL A 16 -4.73 4.76 -9.38
N LEU A 17 -3.57 4.63 -10.02
CA LEU A 17 -2.80 3.40 -9.99
C LEU A 17 -2.28 3.10 -8.58
N ASN A 18 -1.81 4.13 -7.86
CA ASN A 18 -1.25 4.01 -6.53
C ASN A 18 -2.30 3.77 -5.44
N SER A 19 -3.54 4.22 -5.64
CA SER A 19 -4.64 4.00 -4.70
C SER A 19 -5.37 2.67 -4.91
N ARG A 20 -5.05 1.90 -5.95
CA ARG A 20 -5.80 0.69 -6.31
C ARG A 20 -5.60 -0.40 -5.26
N PRO A 21 -6.67 -1.00 -4.68
CA PRO A 21 -6.53 -2.07 -3.70
C PRO A 21 -5.96 -3.35 -4.33
N LEU A 22 -5.00 -3.99 -3.65
CA LEU A 22 -4.42 -5.29 -4.01
C LEU A 22 -4.97 -6.43 -3.14
N SER A 23 -5.08 -6.19 -1.83
CA SER A 23 -5.53 -7.16 -0.83
C SER A 23 -6.05 -6.43 0.41
N PRO A 24 -6.93 -7.02 1.24
CA PRO A 24 -7.14 -6.57 2.62
C PRO A 24 -5.81 -6.51 3.38
N LEU A 25 -5.67 -5.54 4.29
CA LEU A 25 -4.52 -5.43 5.20
C LEU A 25 -4.64 -6.34 6.43
N SER A 26 -5.86 -6.76 6.76
CA SER A 26 -6.19 -7.57 7.92
C SER A 26 -7.16 -8.69 7.55
N SER A 27 -7.22 -9.71 8.40
CA SER A 27 -8.21 -10.78 8.33
C SER A 27 -9.54 -10.42 9.01
N ASP A 28 -9.59 -9.30 9.76
CA ASP A 28 -10.83 -8.82 10.38
C ASP A 28 -11.81 -8.34 9.30
N PRO A 29 -13.01 -8.96 9.17
CA PRO A 29 -13.98 -8.55 8.17
C PRO A 29 -14.55 -7.13 8.38
N ASN A 30 -14.33 -6.52 9.55
CA ASN A 30 -14.73 -5.14 9.83
C ASN A 30 -13.63 -4.13 9.48
N ASP A 31 -12.40 -4.58 9.21
CA ASP A 31 -11.32 -3.71 8.78
C ASP A 31 -11.39 -3.48 7.27
N LEU A 32 -11.72 -2.24 6.89
CA LEU A 32 -11.89 -1.85 5.49
C LEU A 32 -10.59 -1.35 4.85
N ASN A 33 -9.46 -1.42 5.57
CA ASN A 33 -8.17 -0.99 5.04
C ASN A 33 -7.63 -2.01 4.03
N SER A 34 -7.12 -1.48 2.91
CA SER A 34 -6.56 -2.29 1.82
C SER A 34 -5.11 -1.94 1.55
N LEU A 35 -4.33 -2.97 1.22
CA LEU A 35 -2.96 -2.84 0.76
C LEU A 35 -3.01 -2.30 -0.67
N THR A 36 -2.47 -1.10 -0.88
CA THR A 36 -2.38 -0.46 -2.20
C THR A 36 -0.92 -0.40 -2.67
N PRO A 37 -0.65 -0.27 -3.99
CA PRO A 37 0.71 -0.02 -4.47
C PRO A 37 1.35 1.22 -3.82
N GLY A 38 0.54 2.24 -3.53
CA GLY A 38 0.99 3.47 -2.87
C GLY A 38 1.64 3.22 -1.51
N HIS A 39 1.20 2.22 -0.75
CA HIS A 39 1.84 1.87 0.54
C HIS A 39 3.33 1.52 0.40
N PHE A 40 3.76 0.98 -0.74
CA PHE A 40 5.17 0.69 -1.01
C PHE A 40 5.96 1.92 -1.50
N LEU A 41 5.28 2.91 -2.08
CA LEU A 41 5.89 4.12 -2.63
C LEU A 41 6.02 5.25 -1.59
N THR A 42 5.13 5.30 -0.61
CA THR A 42 5.14 6.31 0.46
C THR A 42 6.03 5.92 1.65
N ASN A 43 6.27 4.61 1.88
CA ASN A 43 7.20 4.16 2.91
C ASN A 43 8.63 4.06 2.38
N CYS A 44 9.37 5.14 2.55
CA CYS A 44 10.82 5.18 2.42
C CYS A 44 11.44 4.07 3.31
N ALA A 45 12.11 3.10 2.67
CA ALA A 45 12.70 1.90 3.26
C ALA A 45 11.71 1.01 4.05
N ILE A 46 11.49 -0.20 3.54
CA ILE A 46 11.22 -1.39 4.36
C ILE A 46 12.41 -1.58 5.32
N SER A 47 12.43 -0.81 6.41
CA SER A 47 13.26 -1.05 7.59
C SER A 47 12.40 -1.69 8.67
N SER A 48 11.64 -2.72 8.30
CA SER A 48 11.32 -3.77 9.26
C SER A 48 11.86 -5.06 8.67
N PHE A 49 12.90 -5.57 9.31
CA PHE A 49 13.27 -6.97 9.15
C PHE A 49 12.00 -7.80 9.41
N PRO A 50 11.80 -8.94 8.72
CA PRO A 50 10.76 -9.87 9.09
C PRO A 50 10.94 -10.21 10.56
N GLU A 51 9.93 -9.89 11.38
CA GLU A 51 9.94 -10.20 12.79
C GLU A 51 10.09 -11.73 12.91
N PRO A 52 11.10 -12.23 13.63
CA PRO A 52 11.34 -13.65 13.70
C PRO A 52 10.10 -14.32 14.29
N TYR A 53 9.59 -15.34 13.61
CA TYR A 53 8.50 -16.17 14.13
C TYR A 53 8.91 -16.70 15.52
N THR A 54 8.29 -16.16 16.57
CA THR A 54 8.45 -16.69 17.92
C THR A 54 7.29 -17.64 18.17
N ALA A 55 7.60 -18.88 18.55
CA ALA A 55 6.61 -19.93 18.81
C ALA A 55 5.62 -19.61 19.96
N SER A 56 5.76 -18.44 20.60
CA SER A 56 4.83 -17.91 21.60
C SER A 56 3.49 -17.43 21.02
N ASP A 57 3.39 -17.14 19.72
CA ASP A 57 2.14 -16.67 19.10
C ASP A 57 1.15 -17.80 18.78
N SER A 58 1.52 -19.05 19.04
CA SER A 58 0.62 -20.21 18.86
C SER A 58 -0.18 -20.56 20.13
N LEU A 59 -0.03 -19.80 21.22
CA LEU A 59 -0.68 -20.00 22.52
C LEU A 59 -1.27 -18.69 23.06
N SER A 60 -2.14 -18.04 22.27
CA SER A 60 -3.05 -17.00 22.73
C SER A 60 -4.35 -17.04 21.97
#